data_AF-A0A931UFG2-F1
#
_entry.id   AF-A0A931UFG2-F1
#
_cell.length_a   1.000
_cell.length_b   1.000
_cell.length_c   1.000
_cell.angle_alpha   90.00
_cell.angle_beta   90.00
_cell.angle_gamma   90.00
#
_symmetry.space_group_name_H-M   'P 1'
#
loop_
_entity.id
_entity.type
_entity.pdbx_description
1 polymer ?
#
loop_
_entity_poly.entity_id
_entity_poly.type
_entity_poly.pdbx_seq_one_letter_code
_entity_poly.pdbx_strand_id
1 'polypeptide(L)'
;IDHHLLISSEQEVVQMNNGCICCTVRGDLLRSLFQLLEHKSKFDTLMIETTGLADPAPVAQTFFIDDRIRSEFQLNGVVTVVDSKHVWQQIDHSTEAREQIAFADLVLLNKTDLIAPEDLPELEYKIKNLNRVARICQTRNSDIDISMVLDLRSLAVEARAENHSDDHRHTQDVSTVSIATPGDLDGLKVSQWFRDVITEFGPKMLRMKGILNLRGDPDQYVFQGVHMLFEGRPGRQWDKDEERTSRMVFIGRDLDGEKITAGFKSCFTSGNGSGPSNIDPFGRSYDDTSSFTIEQIRYWTRQNLGFPPEAPIVVKEVPCVKPGCPPVETALMVFLKGEPPRLYKIQRTINDVTFDDVYNLIENPLPCC
;
A
#
# COMPACT_ATOMS: atom_id res chain seq x y z
N ILE A 1 -7.50 37.46 -4.18
CA ILE A 1 -6.89 38.20 -3.06
C ILE A 1 -5.69 37.43 -2.50
N ASP A 2 -5.68 36.10 -2.56
CA ASP A 2 -4.51 35.26 -2.21
C ASP A 2 -3.25 35.46 -3.08
N HIS A 3 -3.40 35.97 -4.31
CA HIS A 3 -2.29 36.24 -5.25
C HIS A 3 -1.29 37.31 -4.74
N HIS A 4 -1.67 38.20 -3.82
CA HIS A 4 -0.85 39.36 -3.46
C HIS A 4 0.13 39.14 -2.29
N LEU A 5 0.17 37.95 -1.70
CA LEU A 5 0.99 37.64 -0.51
C LEU A 5 2.15 36.66 -0.75
N LEU A 6 2.42 36.30 -2.01
CA LEU A 6 3.52 35.39 -2.33
C LEU A 6 4.83 36.17 -2.46
N ILE A 7 5.62 36.12 -1.39
CA ILE A 7 7.01 36.56 -1.36
C ILE A 7 7.81 35.67 -2.31
N SER A 8 8.57 36.30 -3.20
CA SER A 8 9.49 35.66 -4.15
C SER A 8 10.45 34.71 -3.44
N SER A 9 10.23 33.41 -3.57
CA SER A 9 11.24 32.37 -3.33
C SER A 9 11.69 31.79 -4.67
N GLU A 10 12.90 31.24 -4.74
CA GLU A 10 13.44 30.51 -5.89
C GLU A 10 12.71 29.16 -6.15
N GLN A 11 11.44 29.04 -5.74
CA GLN A 11 10.62 27.85 -5.88
C GLN A 11 9.81 27.94 -7.18
N GLU A 12 9.97 26.95 -8.06
CA GLU A 12 9.18 26.82 -9.28
C GLU A 12 7.77 26.33 -8.91
N VAL A 13 6.84 27.26 -8.63
CA VAL A 13 5.45 26.95 -8.29
C VAL A 13 4.67 26.66 -9.58
N VAL A 14 4.33 25.39 -9.80
CA VAL A 14 3.47 24.98 -10.92
C VAL A 14 2.02 24.94 -10.44
N GLN A 15 1.23 25.93 -10.83
CA GLN A 15 -0.18 26.02 -10.49
C GLN A 15 -1.02 25.14 -11.43
N MET A 16 -1.94 24.36 -10.85
CA MET A 16 -2.86 23.49 -11.59
C MET A 16 -4.23 24.17 -11.77
N ASN A 17 -4.87 23.94 -12.92
CA ASN A 17 -6.22 24.45 -13.19
C ASN A 17 -7.27 23.56 -12.51
N ASN A 18 -7.92 24.07 -11.46
CA ASN A 18 -8.98 23.36 -10.74
C ASN A 18 -10.32 23.43 -11.52
N GLY A 19 -10.53 22.50 -12.47
CA GLY A 19 -11.85 22.21 -13.02
C GLY A 19 -12.51 21.05 -12.26
N CYS A 20 -13.74 21.22 -11.77
CA CYS A 20 -14.48 20.18 -11.04
C CYS A 20 -14.79 18.92 -11.87
N ILE A 21 -15.04 17.83 -11.15
CA ILE A 21 -15.36 16.43 -11.54
C ILE A 21 -14.12 15.53 -11.40
N CYS A 22 -14.17 14.59 -10.47
CA CYS A 22 -13.14 13.63 -10.03
C CYS A 22 -12.28 12.90 -11.11
N CYS A 23 -12.58 13.08 -12.41
CA CYS A 23 -11.76 12.62 -13.53
C CYS A 23 -10.77 13.67 -14.07
N THR A 24 -11.03 14.96 -13.92
CA THR A 24 -10.12 16.04 -14.36
C THR A 24 -8.92 16.16 -13.43
N VAL A 25 -9.12 16.17 -12.11
CA VAL A 25 -8.04 16.34 -11.12
C VAL A 25 -6.91 15.31 -11.28
N ARG A 26 -7.23 14.02 -11.42
CA ARG A 26 -6.22 12.98 -11.63
C ARG A 26 -5.55 13.08 -13.00
N GLY A 27 -6.32 13.39 -14.05
CA GLY A 27 -5.78 13.56 -15.41
C GLY A 27 -4.89 14.80 -15.54
N ASP A 28 -5.27 15.90 -14.90
CA ASP A 28 -4.50 17.13 -14.78
C ASP A 28 -3.23 16.87 -13.97
N LEU A 29 -3.34 16.16 -12.83
CA LEU A 29 -2.19 15.80 -11.99
C LEU A 29 -1.18 14.98 -12.78
N LEU A 30 -1.63 13.93 -13.47
CA LEU A 30 -0.75 13.13 -14.33
C LEU A 30 -0.07 13.98 -15.42
N ARG A 31 -0.81 14.87 -16.09
CA ARG A 31 -0.23 15.77 -17.10
C ARG A 31 0.85 16.67 -16.50
N SER A 32 0.60 17.30 -15.36
CA SER A 32 1.58 18.15 -14.68
C SER A 32 2.79 17.35 -14.20
N LEU A 33 2.59 16.14 -13.66
CA LEU A 33 3.68 15.26 -13.28
C LEU A 33 4.55 14.87 -14.49
N PHE A 34 3.95 14.54 -15.63
CA PHE A 34 4.70 14.24 -16.86
C PHE A 34 5.49 15.44 -17.37
N GLN A 35 4.96 16.66 -17.27
CA GLN A 35 5.70 17.88 -17.61
C GLN A 35 6.87 18.11 -16.65
N LEU A 36 6.66 17.91 -15.35
CA LEU A 36 7.71 18.02 -14.34
C LEU A 36 8.84 17.01 -14.56
N LEU A 37 8.54 15.81 -15.07
CA LEU A 37 9.58 14.82 -15.42
C LEU A 37 10.55 15.32 -16.50
N GLU A 38 10.13 16.20 -17.39
CA GLU A 38 11.01 16.82 -18.39
C GLU A 38 12.06 17.75 -17.73
N HIS A 39 11.80 18.16 -16.48
CA HIS A 39 12.65 19.05 -15.69
C HIS A 39 13.12 18.41 -14.38
N LYS A 40 13.13 17.07 -14.29
CA LYS A 40 13.47 16.34 -13.05
C LYS A 40 14.84 16.67 -12.46
N SER A 41 15.78 17.19 -13.25
CA SER A 41 17.10 17.59 -12.76
C SER A 41 17.10 18.90 -11.96
N LYS A 42 15.98 19.62 -11.89
CA LYS A 42 15.87 20.90 -11.18
C LYS A 42 15.36 20.79 -9.74
N PHE A 43 14.81 19.64 -9.36
CA PHE A 43 14.21 19.46 -8.03
C PHE A 43 14.36 18.01 -7.56
N ASP A 44 14.56 17.83 -6.27
CA ASP A 44 14.63 16.49 -5.64
C ASP A 44 13.31 16.11 -4.93
N THR A 45 12.46 17.11 -4.67
CA THR A 45 11.24 16.98 -3.86
C THR A 45 10.07 17.67 -4.53
N LEU A 46 8.94 16.99 -4.60
CA LEU A 46 7.66 17.54 -5.04
C LEU A 46 6.70 17.63 -3.85
N MET A 47 6.19 18.83 -3.58
CA MET A 47 5.13 19.05 -2.60
C MET A 47 3.83 19.41 -3.32
N ILE A 48 2.75 18.69 -3.01
CA ILE A 48 1.44 18.91 -3.61
C ILE A 48 0.52 19.45 -2.53
N GLU A 49 0.09 20.70 -2.68
CA GLU A 49 -1.00 21.27 -1.90
C GLU A 49 -2.33 20.79 -2.47
N THR A 50 -3.12 20.12 -1.65
CA THR A 50 -4.49 19.74 -1.99
C THR A 50 -5.47 20.79 -1.47
N THR A 51 -6.63 20.95 -2.11
CA THR A 51 -7.66 21.87 -1.60
C THR A 51 -8.12 21.44 -0.20
N GLY A 52 -8.63 22.36 0.62
CA GLY A 52 -9.01 22.06 2.01
C GLY A 52 -10.10 20.99 2.18
N LEU A 53 -10.84 20.67 1.11
CA LEU A 53 -11.86 19.61 1.09
C LEU A 53 -11.44 18.40 0.23
N ALA A 54 -10.22 18.39 -0.30
CA ALA A 54 -9.75 17.28 -1.10
C ALA A 54 -9.51 16.04 -0.24
N ASP A 55 -9.92 14.90 -0.80
CA ASP A 55 -9.51 13.59 -0.34
C ASP A 55 -8.04 13.34 -0.78
N PRO A 56 -7.12 13.02 0.15
CA PRO A 56 -5.73 12.71 -0.19
C PRO A 56 -5.56 11.40 -0.97
N ALA A 57 -6.53 10.48 -0.91
CA ALA A 57 -6.38 9.16 -1.50
C ALA A 57 -6.26 9.16 -3.03
N PRO A 58 -7.12 9.84 -3.82
CA PRO A 58 -6.97 9.91 -5.28
C PRO A 58 -5.62 10.49 -5.75
N VAL A 59 -5.08 11.46 -5.00
CA VAL A 59 -3.76 12.05 -5.27
C VAL A 59 -2.68 11.01 -5.02
N ALA A 60 -2.71 10.35 -3.86
CA ALA A 60 -1.76 9.30 -3.51
C ALA A 60 -1.80 8.11 -4.49
N GLN A 61 -3.00 7.65 -4.88
CA GLN A 61 -3.20 6.56 -5.85
C GLN A 61 -2.52 6.81 -7.19
N THR A 62 -2.40 8.08 -7.61
CA THR A 62 -1.74 8.45 -8.87
C THR A 62 -0.29 7.97 -8.93
N PHE A 63 0.39 7.92 -7.78
CA PHE A 63 1.77 7.44 -7.67
C PHE A 63 1.90 5.90 -7.66
N PHE A 64 0.80 5.17 -7.50
CA PHE A 64 0.78 3.70 -7.48
C PHE A 64 0.27 3.07 -8.79
N ILE A 65 -0.57 3.79 -9.55
CA ILE A 65 -1.23 3.25 -10.75
C ILE A 65 -0.35 3.40 -12.00
N ASP A 66 0.34 4.53 -12.16
CA ASP A 66 1.09 4.83 -13.38
C ASP A 66 2.55 4.37 -13.26
N ASP A 67 2.98 3.43 -14.10
CA ASP A 67 4.32 2.84 -14.06
C ASP A 67 5.45 3.87 -14.29
N ARG A 68 5.19 4.87 -15.12
CA ARG A 68 6.19 5.90 -15.45
C ARG A 68 6.31 6.91 -14.31
N ILE A 69 5.21 7.26 -13.66
CA ILE A 69 5.26 8.04 -12.41
C ILE A 69 5.93 7.23 -11.30
N ARG A 70 5.56 5.96 -11.10
CA ARG A 70 6.09 5.11 -10.03
C ARG A 70 7.60 4.87 -10.13
N SER A 71 8.15 4.83 -11.35
CA SER A 71 9.59 4.64 -11.56
C SER A 71 10.43 5.88 -11.30
N GLU A 72 9.83 7.08 -11.32
CA GLU A 72 10.54 8.35 -11.21
C GLU A 72 10.19 9.14 -9.94
N PHE A 73 8.98 8.95 -9.41
CA PHE A 73 8.49 9.57 -8.19
C PHE A 73 8.15 8.53 -7.15
N GLN A 74 8.29 8.91 -5.89
CA GLN A 74 7.89 8.07 -4.79
C GLN A 74 7.22 8.90 -3.70
N LEU A 75 5.97 8.55 -3.37
CA LEU A 75 5.24 9.17 -2.29
C LEU A 75 6.02 9.04 -0.97
N ASN A 76 6.44 10.19 -0.42
CA ASN A 76 7.18 10.26 0.83
C ASN A 76 6.23 10.12 2.03
N GLY A 77 5.19 10.94 2.07
CA GLY A 77 4.14 10.88 3.06
C GLY A 77 3.09 11.96 2.84
N VAL A 78 2.15 12.05 3.77
CA VAL A 78 1.06 13.04 3.78
C VAL A 78 1.15 13.85 5.06
N VAL A 79 1.11 15.17 4.91
CA VAL A 79 1.13 16.10 6.04
C VAL A 79 -0.22 16.78 6.13
N THR A 80 -0.83 16.72 7.30
CA THR A 80 -2.14 17.32 7.57
C THR A 80 -1.97 18.44 8.59
N VAL A 81 -2.32 19.66 8.20
CA VAL A 81 -2.33 20.81 9.11
C VAL A 81 -3.70 20.91 9.76
N VAL A 82 -3.73 20.81 11.09
CA VAL A 82 -4.95 20.82 11.89
C VAL A 82 -5.04 22.14 12.65
N ASP A 83 -6.15 22.87 12.48
CA ASP A 83 -6.44 24.06 13.29
C ASP A 83 -6.93 23.65 14.68
N SER A 84 -6.06 23.77 15.69
CA SER A 84 -6.34 23.35 17.07
C SER A 84 -7.58 24.01 17.67
N LYS A 85 -7.91 25.24 17.25
CA LYS A 85 -9.05 25.99 17.78
C LYS A 85 -10.38 25.47 17.23
N HIS A 86 -10.42 25.11 15.95
CA HIS A 86 -11.67 24.79 15.25
C HIS A 86 -11.89 23.29 15.03
N VAL A 87 -10.84 22.48 15.13
CA VAL A 87 -10.91 21.03 14.86
C VAL A 87 -11.93 20.30 15.73
N TRP A 88 -12.16 20.77 16.96
CA TRP A 88 -13.18 20.21 17.86
C TRP A 88 -14.57 20.12 17.23
N GLN A 89 -14.95 21.15 16.47
CA GLN A 89 -16.25 21.22 15.80
C GLN A 89 -16.25 20.44 14.47
N GLN A 90 -15.06 20.24 13.88
CA GLN A 90 -14.93 19.64 12.55
C GLN A 90 -14.79 18.12 12.61
N ILE A 91 -14.03 17.57 13.57
CA ILE A 91 -13.79 16.12 13.67
C ILE A 91 -15.08 15.33 13.82
N ASP A 92 -16.08 15.86 14.53
CA ASP A 92 -17.34 15.14 14.78
C ASP A 92 -18.37 15.29 13.64
N HIS A 93 -18.15 16.23 12.71
CA HIS A 93 -19.15 16.61 11.70
C HIS A 93 -18.64 16.56 10.25
N SER A 94 -17.33 16.47 10.03
CA SER A 94 -16.73 16.36 8.70
C SER A 94 -16.01 15.02 8.55
N THR A 95 -16.46 14.25 7.57
CA THR A 95 -15.79 13.00 7.17
C THR A 95 -14.44 13.29 6.53
N GLU A 96 -14.34 14.38 5.77
CA GLU A 96 -13.13 14.83 5.10
C GLU A 96 -12.03 15.16 6.13
N ALA A 97 -12.35 15.89 7.20
CA ALA A 97 -11.39 16.22 8.25
C ALA A 97 -10.85 14.95 8.94
N ARG A 98 -11.73 13.98 9.23
CA ARG A 98 -11.33 12.70 9.83
C ARG A 98 -10.44 11.90 8.89
N GLU A 99 -10.77 11.87 7.61
CA GLU A 99 -10.00 11.13 6.61
C GLU A 99 -8.63 11.76 6.35
N GLN A 100 -8.55 13.08 6.27
CA GLN A 100 -7.28 13.80 6.15
C GLN A 100 -6.36 13.53 7.35
N ILE A 101 -6.91 13.48 8.57
CA ILE A 101 -6.14 13.13 9.77
C ILE A 101 -5.74 11.65 9.73
N ALA A 102 -6.67 10.76 9.40
CA ALA A 102 -6.45 9.31 9.28
C ALA A 102 -5.39 8.96 8.22
N PHE A 103 -5.29 9.77 7.16
CA PHE A 103 -4.34 9.54 6.08
C PHE A 103 -2.95 10.14 6.36
N ALA A 104 -2.80 11.00 7.37
CA ALA A 104 -1.55 11.69 7.66
C ALA A 104 -0.42 10.75 8.13
N ASP A 105 0.82 11.04 7.75
CA ASP A 105 2.04 10.57 8.44
C ASP A 105 2.50 11.58 9.50
N LEU A 106 2.22 12.86 9.26
CA LEU A 106 2.54 13.96 10.16
C LEU A 106 1.32 14.87 10.28
N VAL A 107 0.89 15.10 11.52
CA VAL A 107 -0.14 16.08 11.86
C VAL A 107 0.55 17.30 12.47
N LEU A 108 0.44 18.44 11.79
CA LEU A 108 0.83 19.73 12.35
C LEU A 108 -0.37 20.28 13.10
N LEU A 109 -0.37 20.12 14.42
CA LEU A 109 -1.38 20.69 15.29
C LEU A 109 -1.08 22.18 15.46
N ASN A 110 -1.67 23.01 14.61
CA ASN A 110 -1.36 24.42 14.46
C ASN A 110 -2.31 25.31 15.26
N LYS A 111 -1.90 26.55 15.54
CA LYS A 111 -2.62 27.53 16.36
C LYS A 111 -2.84 27.08 17.80
N THR A 112 -1.86 26.36 18.37
CA THR A 112 -1.91 25.91 19.77
C THR A 112 -1.94 27.07 20.76
N ASP A 113 -1.49 28.26 20.34
CA ASP A 113 -1.59 29.51 21.11
C ASP A 113 -3.02 30.05 21.26
N LEU A 114 -3.99 29.51 20.52
CA LEU A 114 -5.39 29.93 20.56
C LEU A 114 -6.29 29.02 21.38
N ILE A 115 -5.75 27.97 22.00
CA ILE A 115 -6.48 27.05 22.87
C ILE A 115 -5.91 27.04 24.28
N ALA A 116 -6.73 26.67 25.26
CA ALA A 116 -6.29 26.59 26.64
C ALA A 116 -5.27 25.43 26.80
N PRO A 117 -4.16 25.62 27.53
CA PRO A 117 -3.15 24.57 27.71
C PRO A 117 -3.70 23.26 28.30
N GLU A 118 -4.76 23.34 29.10
CA GLU A 118 -5.48 22.21 29.68
C GLU A 118 -6.24 21.37 28.65
N ASP A 119 -6.68 21.94 27.52
CA ASP A 119 -7.45 21.25 26.48
C ASP A 119 -6.55 20.55 25.45
N LEU A 120 -5.27 20.96 25.36
CA LEU A 120 -4.29 20.41 24.42
C LEU A 120 -4.12 18.88 24.53
N PRO A 121 -3.91 18.29 25.73
CA PRO A 121 -3.77 16.85 25.87
C PRO A 121 -5.00 16.07 25.41
N GLU A 122 -6.20 16.60 25.65
CA GLU A 122 -7.45 15.96 25.21
C GLU A 122 -7.58 16.01 23.68
N LEU A 123 -7.20 17.12 23.06
CA LEU A 123 -7.19 17.24 21.60
C LEU A 123 -6.20 16.27 20.95
N GLU A 124 -4.98 16.19 21.48
CA GLU A 124 -3.98 15.22 21.01
C GLU A 124 -4.48 13.79 21.14
N TYR A 125 -5.13 13.46 22.26
CA TYR A 125 -5.75 12.16 22.45
C TYR A 125 -6.82 11.86 21.38
N LYS A 126 -7.68 12.84 21.07
CA LYS A 126 -8.70 12.70 20.01
C LYS A 126 -8.08 12.46 18.64
N ILE A 127 -7.02 13.18 18.28
CA ILE A 127 -6.28 12.99 17.02
C ILE A 127 -5.60 11.63 16.98
N LYS A 128 -4.94 11.21 18.08
CA LYS A 128 -4.31 9.87 18.18
C LYS A 128 -5.32 8.74 18.05
N ASN A 129 -6.56 8.93 18.52
CA ASN A 129 -7.61 7.92 18.35
C ASN A 129 -8.03 7.74 16.88
N LEU A 130 -7.97 8.80 16.06
CA LEU A 130 -8.19 8.71 14.62
C LEU A 130 -6.98 8.11 13.90
N ASN A 131 -5.77 8.53 14.27
CA ASN A 131 -4.53 8.08 13.66
C ASN A 131 -3.44 7.90 14.71
N ARG A 132 -3.22 6.64 15.11
CA ARG A 132 -2.22 6.29 16.13
C ARG A 132 -0.78 6.36 15.65
N VAL A 133 -0.57 6.38 14.33
CA VAL A 133 0.77 6.29 13.72
C VAL A 133 1.29 7.62 13.23
N ALA A 134 0.42 8.62 13.03
CA ALA A 134 0.87 9.94 12.69
C ALA A 134 1.69 10.55 13.83
N ARG A 135 2.86 11.10 13.48
CA ARG A 135 3.58 11.98 14.39
C ARG A 135 2.76 13.26 14.55
N ILE A 136 2.54 13.71 15.78
CA ILE A 136 1.88 14.98 16.05
C ILE A 136 2.96 16.00 16.44
N CYS A 137 2.94 17.17 15.81
CA CYS A 137 3.81 18.29 16.14
C CYS A 137 2.95 19.50 16.44
N GLN A 138 3.01 20.00 17.67
CA GLN A 138 2.40 21.27 18.06
C GLN A 138 3.15 22.41 17.38
N THR A 139 2.42 23.32 16.74
CA THR A 139 2.99 24.44 15.99
C THR A 139 2.18 25.71 16.19
N ARG A 140 2.84 26.84 15.96
CA ARG A 140 2.22 28.16 15.88
C ARG A 140 2.54 28.75 14.52
N ASN A 141 1.53 29.18 13.76
CA ASN A 141 1.67 29.60 12.36
C ASN A 141 2.34 28.55 11.46
N SER A 142 2.18 27.26 11.78
CA SER A 142 2.86 26.13 11.13
C SER A 142 4.39 26.23 11.13
N ASP A 143 4.96 26.94 12.11
CA ASP A 143 6.41 27.05 12.27
C ASP A 143 6.98 25.70 12.72
N ILE A 144 7.69 25.05 11.79
CA ILE A 144 8.36 23.76 11.96
C ILE A 144 9.57 23.71 11.01
N ASP A 145 10.60 22.97 11.40
CA ASP A 145 11.72 22.68 10.51
C ASP A 145 11.25 21.89 9.28
N ILE A 146 11.56 22.37 8.08
CA ILE A 146 11.13 21.77 6.82
C ILE A 146 11.63 20.34 6.65
N SER A 147 12.77 19.97 7.23
CA SER A 147 13.27 18.58 7.21
C SER A 147 12.29 17.61 7.86
N MET A 148 11.55 18.04 8.90
CA MET A 148 10.53 17.21 9.54
C MET A 148 9.33 16.93 8.62
N VAL A 149 9.09 17.79 7.62
CA VAL A 149 8.03 17.64 6.61
C VAL A 149 8.53 16.80 5.43
N LEU A 150 9.80 16.92 5.06
CA LEU A 150 10.37 16.23 3.89
C LEU A 150 10.88 14.81 4.19
N ASP A 151 11.31 14.52 5.42
CA ASP A 151 11.94 13.26 5.80
C ASP A 151 11.01 12.31 6.59
N LEU A 152 9.74 12.20 6.17
CA LEU A 152 8.71 11.43 6.91
C LEU A 152 9.00 9.92 6.96
N ARG A 153 9.83 9.39 6.05
CA ARG A 153 10.15 7.96 5.95
C ARG A 153 10.91 7.44 7.17
N SER A 154 11.68 8.27 7.86
CA SER A 154 12.40 7.84 9.08
C SER A 154 11.43 7.62 10.25
N LEU A 155 10.24 8.22 10.21
CA LEU A 155 9.30 8.29 11.33
C LEU A 155 8.41 7.04 11.44
N ALA A 156 8.24 6.28 10.35
CA ALA A 156 7.43 5.06 10.31
C ALA A 156 7.99 3.92 11.19
N VAL A 157 9.27 3.97 11.55
CA VAL A 157 9.96 2.96 12.38
C VAL A 157 9.80 3.25 13.88
N GLU A 158 9.51 4.50 14.25
CA GLU A 158 9.50 4.97 15.64
C GLU A 158 8.13 4.95 16.31
N ALA A 159 7.06 4.58 15.60
CA ALA A 159 5.76 4.31 16.19
C ALA A 159 5.86 3.09 17.11
N ARG A 160 6.43 3.31 18.31
CA ARG A 160 6.41 2.39 19.43
C ARG A 160 4.96 2.01 19.65
N ALA A 161 4.67 0.73 19.46
CA ALA A 161 3.43 0.14 19.92
C ALA A 161 3.43 0.19 21.45
N GLU A 162 3.10 1.35 22.01
CA GLU A 162 2.68 1.44 23.40
C GLU A 162 1.35 0.71 23.50
N ASN A 163 1.42 -0.53 23.99
CA ASN A 163 0.25 -1.31 24.39
C ASN A 163 -0.38 -0.63 25.61
N HIS A 164 -1.19 0.40 25.38
CA HIS A 164 -2.14 0.88 26.36
C HIS A 164 -3.50 0.23 26.08
N SER A 165 -3.92 -0.58 27.06
CA SER A 165 -5.21 -1.25 27.14
C SER A 165 -6.38 -0.25 27.11
N ASP A 166 -7.38 -0.60 26.32
CA ASP A 166 -8.82 -0.28 26.43
C ASP A 166 -9.23 1.12 26.91
N ASP A 167 -9.58 1.99 25.93
CA ASP A 167 -10.73 2.88 26.10
C ASP A 167 -11.45 3.06 24.75
N HIS A 168 -12.54 2.31 24.57
CA HIS A 168 -13.37 2.32 23.37
C HIS A 168 -14.31 3.54 23.38
N ARG A 169 -13.82 4.71 22.98
CA ARG A 169 -14.68 5.77 22.44
C ARG A 169 -14.54 5.80 20.92
N HIS A 170 -15.35 5.00 20.26
CA HIS A 170 -15.46 4.97 18.80
C HIS A 170 -15.99 6.31 18.28
N THR A 171 -15.14 7.11 17.63
CA THR A 171 -15.60 7.96 16.53
C THR A 171 -16.06 7.02 15.41
N GLN A 172 -17.36 7.01 15.11
CA GLN A 172 -18.08 5.87 14.52
C GLN A 172 -17.64 5.40 13.12
N ASP A 173 -16.70 6.05 12.41
CA ASP A 173 -16.43 5.69 11.00
C ASP A 173 -14.99 5.32 10.63
N VAL A 174 -13.95 5.62 11.43
CA VAL A 174 -12.55 5.30 11.09
C VAL A 174 -11.82 4.70 12.28
N SER A 175 -11.21 3.53 12.10
CA SER A 175 -10.44 2.80 13.10
C SER A 175 -9.02 2.49 12.62
N THR A 176 -8.11 2.36 13.60
CA THR A 176 -6.71 1.96 13.38
C THR A 176 -6.46 0.60 14.02
N VAL A 177 -5.90 -0.34 13.25
CA VAL A 177 -5.44 -1.66 13.71
C VAL A 177 -3.93 -1.69 13.59
N SER A 178 -3.24 -1.83 14.73
CA SER A 178 -1.77 -1.90 14.79
C SER A 178 -1.33 -3.28 15.27
N ILE A 179 -0.35 -3.87 14.58
CA ILE A 179 0.22 -5.17 14.93
C ILE A 179 1.73 -5.02 15.03
N ALA A 180 2.30 -5.52 16.13
CA ALA A 180 3.73 -5.62 16.35
C ALA A 180 4.04 -6.97 16.98
N THR A 181 4.69 -7.86 16.22
CA THR A 181 4.96 -9.24 16.67
C THR A 181 6.35 -9.69 16.20
N PRO A 182 7.23 -10.13 17.10
CA PRO A 182 8.51 -10.71 16.74
C PRO A 182 8.35 -12.12 16.16
N GLY A 183 9.31 -12.54 15.33
CA GLY A 183 9.38 -13.89 14.77
C GLY A 183 9.36 -13.93 13.25
N ASP A 184 9.66 -15.11 12.72
CA ASP A 184 9.77 -15.35 11.28
C ASP A 184 8.40 -15.66 10.67
N LEU A 185 8.06 -14.89 9.63
CA LEU A 185 6.86 -15.10 8.85
C LEU A 185 7.13 -16.00 7.65
N ASP A 186 6.17 -16.88 7.35
CA ASP A 186 6.13 -17.60 6.09
C ASP A 186 5.61 -16.67 4.98
N GLY A 187 6.46 -16.38 3.99
CA GLY A 187 6.11 -15.45 2.90
C GLY A 187 4.89 -15.89 2.08
N LEU A 188 4.63 -17.20 1.95
CA LEU A 188 3.45 -17.70 1.22
C LEU A 188 2.18 -17.45 2.02
N LYS A 189 2.20 -17.74 3.34
CA LYS A 189 1.06 -17.47 4.21
C LYS A 189 0.75 -15.98 4.30
N VAL A 190 1.79 -15.15 4.43
CA VAL A 190 1.66 -13.68 4.42
C VAL A 190 1.02 -13.20 3.13
N SER A 191 1.48 -13.71 1.98
CA SER A 191 0.94 -13.32 0.68
C SER A 191 -0.55 -13.68 0.55
N GLN A 192 -0.96 -14.86 1.04
CA GLN A 192 -2.36 -15.28 1.07
C GLN A 192 -3.19 -14.39 1.99
N TRP A 193 -2.72 -14.19 3.22
CA TRP A 193 -3.39 -13.33 4.19
C TRP A 193 -3.57 -11.90 3.69
N PHE A 194 -2.58 -11.31 3.02
CA PHE A 194 -2.75 -9.99 2.40
C PHE A 194 -3.85 -9.97 1.35
N ARG A 195 -3.91 -10.98 0.47
CA ARG A 195 -5.01 -11.06 -0.52
C ARG A 195 -6.37 -11.10 0.15
N ASP A 196 -6.47 -11.83 1.25
CA ASP A 196 -7.72 -11.98 2.00
C ASP A 196 -8.14 -10.67 2.66
N VAL A 197 -7.18 -9.99 3.28
CA VAL A 197 -7.37 -8.67 3.90
C VAL A 197 -7.78 -7.63 2.86
N ILE A 198 -7.10 -7.57 1.71
CA ILE A 198 -7.44 -6.63 0.63
C ILE A 198 -8.81 -6.94 0.04
N THR A 199 -9.15 -8.22 -0.15
CA THR A 199 -10.44 -8.63 -0.72
C THR A 199 -11.61 -8.29 0.21
N GLU A 200 -11.46 -8.52 1.52
CA GLU A 200 -12.53 -8.26 2.50
C GLU A 200 -12.61 -6.78 2.91
N PHE A 201 -11.46 -6.16 3.21
CA PHE A 201 -11.41 -4.83 3.81
C PHE A 201 -10.97 -3.74 2.87
N GLY A 202 -10.42 -4.05 1.69
CA GLY A 202 -9.80 -3.04 0.84
C GLY A 202 -10.72 -1.88 0.41
N PRO A 203 -12.04 -2.06 0.13
CA PRO A 203 -12.95 -0.93 -0.12
C PRO A 203 -13.14 -0.01 1.09
N LYS A 204 -12.92 -0.54 2.29
CA LYS A 204 -13.02 0.19 3.56
C LYS A 204 -11.65 0.69 4.05
N MET A 205 -10.57 0.17 3.50
CA MET A 205 -9.21 0.53 3.87
C MET A 205 -8.90 1.91 3.30
N LEU A 206 -8.39 2.80 4.13
CA LEU A 206 -7.88 4.10 3.69
C LEU A 206 -6.38 3.97 3.41
N ARG A 207 -5.66 3.39 4.36
CA ARG A 207 -4.20 3.30 4.32
C ARG A 207 -3.68 2.07 5.04
N MET A 208 -2.57 1.53 4.54
CA MET A 208 -1.79 0.52 5.25
C MET A 208 -0.30 0.76 5.06
N LYS A 209 0.49 0.43 6.07
CA LYS A 209 1.95 0.40 6.00
C LYS A 209 2.49 -0.68 6.91
N GLY A 210 3.66 -1.21 6.58
CA GLY A 210 4.36 -2.08 7.51
C GLY A 210 5.72 -2.54 7.04
N ILE A 211 6.40 -3.21 7.96
CA ILE A 211 7.71 -3.83 7.84
C ILE A 211 7.53 -5.27 8.31
N LEU A 212 7.94 -6.23 7.50
CA LEU A 212 7.79 -7.65 7.79
C LEU A 212 9.17 -8.31 7.89
N ASN A 213 9.28 -9.24 8.83
CA ASN A 213 10.39 -10.18 8.93
C ASN A 213 10.01 -11.48 8.22
N LEU A 214 10.44 -11.65 6.97
CA LEU A 214 10.19 -12.85 6.19
C LEU A 214 11.29 -13.89 6.45
N ARG A 215 10.89 -15.14 6.65
CA ARG A 215 11.81 -16.24 6.93
C ARG A 215 12.86 -16.38 5.83
N GLY A 216 14.13 -16.37 6.23
CA GLY A 216 15.26 -16.56 5.31
C GLY A 216 15.67 -15.31 4.55
N ASP A 217 14.96 -14.20 4.73
CA ASP A 217 15.35 -12.91 4.15
C ASP A 217 16.24 -12.13 5.16
N PRO A 218 17.45 -11.72 4.77
CA PRO A 218 18.27 -10.84 5.61
C PRO A 218 17.73 -9.41 5.66
N ASP A 219 16.86 -9.03 4.72
CA ASP A 219 16.33 -7.67 4.58
C ASP A 219 14.92 -7.54 5.14
N GLN A 220 14.56 -6.30 5.48
CA GLN A 220 13.19 -5.94 5.81
C GLN A 220 12.32 -6.02 4.56
N TYR A 221 11.09 -6.54 4.67
CA TYR A 221 10.10 -6.33 3.61
C TYR A 221 9.18 -5.17 3.98
N VAL A 222 9.29 -4.07 3.25
CA VAL A 222 8.52 -2.85 3.53
C VAL A 222 7.37 -2.77 2.54
N PHE A 223 6.16 -2.58 3.04
CA PHE A 223 4.98 -2.37 2.22
C PHE A 223 4.22 -1.11 2.61
N GLN A 224 3.51 -0.58 1.64
CA GLN A 224 2.56 0.50 1.83
C GLN A 224 1.40 0.35 0.84
N GLY A 225 0.24 0.85 1.22
CA GLY A 225 -0.94 0.80 0.39
C GLY A 225 -1.94 1.91 0.70
N VAL A 226 -2.70 2.23 -0.32
CA VAL A 226 -3.77 3.23 -0.32
C VAL A 226 -5.00 2.57 -0.93
N HIS A 227 -6.05 2.40 -0.11
CA HIS A 227 -7.19 1.56 -0.45
C HIS A 227 -6.77 0.15 -0.93
N MET A 228 -7.20 -0.24 -2.13
CA MET A 228 -6.90 -1.53 -2.77
C MET A 228 -5.48 -1.60 -3.35
N LEU A 229 -4.81 -0.46 -3.52
CA LEU A 229 -3.49 -0.42 -4.14
C LEU A 229 -2.44 -0.75 -3.09
N PHE A 230 -1.57 -1.69 -3.43
CA PHE A 230 -0.55 -2.22 -2.56
C PHE A 230 0.77 -2.29 -3.32
N GLU A 231 1.84 -1.90 -2.65
CA GLU A 231 3.21 -2.06 -3.13
C GLU A 231 4.08 -2.57 -1.99
N GLY A 232 4.98 -3.49 -2.31
CA GLY A 232 6.00 -3.97 -1.38
C GLY A 232 7.36 -4.02 -2.04
N ARG A 233 8.40 -3.85 -1.23
CA ARG A 233 9.79 -3.80 -1.67
C ARG A 233 10.76 -4.22 -0.56
N PRO A 234 12.00 -4.57 -0.91
CA PRO A 234 13.08 -4.68 0.07
C PRO A 234 13.32 -3.34 0.76
N GLY A 235 13.50 -3.39 2.08
CA GLY A 235 13.93 -2.30 2.95
C GLY A 235 15.40 -2.42 3.28
N ARG A 236 15.81 -1.84 4.42
CA ARG A 236 17.19 -2.02 4.91
C ARG A 236 17.40 -3.45 5.40
N GLN A 237 18.66 -3.86 5.42
CA GLN A 237 19.07 -5.08 6.10
C GLN A 237 18.77 -4.98 7.60
N TRP A 238 18.37 -6.10 8.21
CA TRP A 238 18.27 -6.22 9.66
C TRP A 238 19.67 -6.17 10.30
N ASP A 239 19.85 -5.42 11.39
CA ASP A 239 21.12 -5.43 12.11
C ASP A 239 21.32 -6.77 12.84
N LYS A 240 22.58 -7.15 13.09
CA LYS A 240 22.91 -8.47 13.67
C LYS A 240 22.31 -8.71 15.05
N ASP A 241 22.18 -7.65 15.85
CA ASP A 241 21.68 -7.70 17.22
C ASP A 241 20.27 -7.09 17.35
N GLU A 242 19.60 -6.79 16.22
CA GLU A 242 18.25 -6.24 16.20
C GLU A 242 17.20 -7.35 16.33
N GLU A 243 16.25 -7.16 17.26
CA GLU A 243 15.08 -8.03 17.33
C GLU A 243 14.20 -7.82 16.09
N ARG A 244 14.14 -8.84 15.24
CA ARG A 244 13.34 -8.81 14.01
C ARG A 244 11.85 -8.84 14.33
N THR A 245 11.26 -7.66 14.40
CA THR A 245 9.83 -7.47 14.69
C THR A 245 9.08 -7.04 13.45
N SER A 246 8.05 -7.81 13.08
CA SER A 246 7.10 -7.38 12.06
C SER A 246 6.15 -6.34 12.65
N ARG A 247 6.02 -5.19 11.99
CA ARG A 247 5.19 -4.06 12.42
C ARG A 247 4.29 -3.61 11.29
N MET A 248 3.02 -3.37 11.57
CA MET A 248 2.09 -2.89 10.55
C MET A 248 0.94 -2.11 11.17
N VAL A 249 0.37 -1.24 10.34
CA VAL A 249 -0.81 -0.46 10.65
C VAL A 249 -1.79 -0.53 9.48
N PHE A 250 -3.06 -0.71 9.82
CA PHE A 250 -4.20 -0.58 8.91
C PHE A 250 -5.12 0.50 9.43
N ILE A 251 -5.50 1.44 8.56
CA ILE A 251 -6.41 2.54 8.88
C ILE A 251 -7.57 2.44 7.90
N GLY A 252 -8.79 2.39 8.40
CA GLY A 252 -9.96 2.15 7.57
C GLY A 252 -11.28 2.23 8.33
N ARG A 253 -12.38 2.05 7.61
CA ARG A 253 -13.73 2.07 8.18
C ARG A 253 -14.16 0.65 8.56
N ASP A 254 -14.78 0.47 9.72
CA ASP A 254 -15.28 -0.83 10.19
C ASP A 254 -14.30 -2.00 10.01
N LEU A 255 -13.01 -1.78 10.31
CA LEU A 255 -12.00 -2.82 10.24
C LEU A 255 -12.17 -3.81 11.41
N ASP A 256 -12.19 -5.09 11.09
CA ASP A 256 -12.19 -6.17 12.09
C ASP A 256 -10.75 -6.45 12.55
N GLY A 257 -10.32 -5.71 13.57
CA GLY A 257 -8.96 -5.80 14.08
C GLY A 257 -8.61 -7.18 14.65
N GLU A 258 -9.58 -7.89 15.22
CA GLU A 258 -9.38 -9.25 15.75
C GLU A 258 -9.09 -10.23 14.62
N LYS A 259 -9.90 -10.23 13.55
CA LYS A 259 -9.68 -11.10 12.39
C LYS A 259 -8.38 -10.78 11.67
N ILE A 260 -8.08 -9.51 11.43
CA ILE A 260 -6.82 -9.09 10.78
C ILE A 260 -5.63 -9.62 11.60
N THR A 261 -5.66 -9.44 12.92
CA THR A 261 -4.59 -9.88 13.84
C THR A 261 -4.50 -11.40 13.92
N ALA A 262 -5.61 -12.11 13.98
CA ALA A 262 -5.64 -13.57 14.03
C ALA A 262 -5.10 -14.20 12.74
N GLY A 263 -5.53 -13.69 11.58
CA GLY A 263 -5.01 -14.11 10.28
C GLY A 263 -3.50 -13.90 10.16
N PHE A 264 -3.00 -12.74 10.62
CA PHE A 264 -1.56 -12.47 10.62
C PHE A 264 -0.79 -13.43 11.53
N LYS A 265 -1.30 -13.73 12.74
CA LYS A 265 -0.68 -14.69 13.66
C LYS A 265 -0.58 -16.10 13.06
N SER A 266 -1.47 -16.49 12.15
CA SER A 266 -1.38 -17.79 11.46
C SER A 266 -0.23 -17.88 10.45
N CYS A 267 0.35 -16.74 10.06
CA CYS A 267 1.43 -16.65 9.09
C CYS A 267 2.81 -17.00 9.66
N PHE A 268 2.95 -17.08 10.98
CA PHE A 268 4.21 -17.47 11.60
C PHE A 268 4.58 -18.91 11.27
N THR A 269 5.89 -19.15 11.20
CA THR A 269 6.40 -20.49 10.90
C THR A 269 6.26 -21.37 12.14
N SER A 270 5.23 -22.20 12.19
CA SER A 270 5.18 -23.30 13.15
C SER A 270 6.23 -24.34 12.76
N GLY A 271 7.09 -24.74 13.70
CA GLY A 271 8.00 -25.87 13.47
C GLY A 271 7.21 -27.12 13.10
N ASN A 272 7.45 -27.63 11.88
CA ASN A 272 6.92 -28.88 11.31
C ASN A 272 5.41 -29.18 11.52
N GLY A 273 4.56 -28.90 10.53
CA GLY A 273 3.25 -29.53 10.42
C GLY A 273 2.27 -28.89 9.42
N SER A 274 1.85 -29.71 8.45
CA SER A 274 0.72 -29.59 7.50
C SER A 274 0.64 -28.34 6.61
N GLY A 275 0.49 -28.58 5.30
CA GLY A 275 0.25 -27.55 4.28
C GLY A 275 -1.01 -26.68 4.55
N PRO A 276 -1.20 -25.61 3.77
CA PRO A 276 -2.23 -24.61 4.05
C PRO A 276 -3.63 -25.24 4.07
N SER A 277 -4.46 -24.85 5.06
CA SER A 277 -5.87 -25.22 5.09
C SER A 277 -6.60 -24.60 3.90
N ASN A 278 -7.48 -25.38 3.25
CA ASN A 278 -8.33 -24.91 2.14
C ASN A 278 -9.46 -23.95 2.57
N ILE A 279 -9.39 -23.49 3.82
CA ILE A 279 -10.30 -22.56 4.45
C ILE A 279 -9.40 -21.45 4.99
N ASP A 280 -9.64 -20.23 4.54
CA ASP A 280 -8.90 -19.06 5.00
C ASP A 280 -9.27 -18.73 6.46
N PRO A 281 -8.50 -17.85 7.13
CA PRO A 281 -8.82 -17.39 8.50
C PRO A 281 -10.19 -16.69 8.63
N PHE A 282 -10.88 -16.44 7.52
CA PHE A 282 -12.14 -15.72 7.40
C PHE A 282 -13.32 -16.65 7.04
N GLY A 283 -13.10 -17.97 7.01
CA GLY A 283 -14.14 -18.98 6.79
C GLY A 283 -14.58 -19.14 5.33
N ARG A 284 -13.82 -18.62 4.37
CA ARG A 284 -14.09 -18.80 2.94
C ARG A 284 -13.41 -20.08 2.42
N SER A 285 -14.17 -20.85 1.66
CA SER A 285 -13.64 -21.93 0.81
C SER A 285 -13.26 -21.32 -0.53
N TYR A 286 -12.02 -21.50 -0.98
CA TYR A 286 -11.61 -21.00 -2.30
C TYR A 286 -12.16 -21.91 -3.41
N ASP A 287 -13.08 -21.36 -4.18
CA ASP A 287 -13.26 -21.65 -5.61
C ASP A 287 -13.14 -20.29 -6.33
N ASP A 288 -11.93 -19.90 -6.72
CA ASP A 288 -11.62 -19.03 -7.88
C ASP A 288 -10.13 -18.59 -7.86
N THR A 289 -9.56 -18.46 -9.06
CA THR A 289 -8.12 -18.41 -9.36
C THR A 289 -7.33 -17.29 -8.68
N SER A 290 -6.23 -17.63 -7.99
CA SER A 290 -5.38 -16.68 -7.24
C SER A 290 -4.51 -15.80 -8.17
N SER A 291 -4.63 -14.48 -8.04
CA SER A 291 -3.80 -13.49 -8.76
C SER A 291 -2.30 -13.64 -8.50
N PHE A 292 -1.92 -14.20 -7.36
CA PHE A 292 -0.55 -14.52 -7.01
C PHE A 292 -0.01 -15.72 -7.78
N THR A 293 -0.85 -16.73 -8.02
CA THR A 293 -0.48 -17.87 -8.86
C THR A 293 -0.19 -17.41 -10.29
N ILE A 294 -0.96 -16.44 -10.79
CA ILE A 294 -0.71 -15.82 -12.10
C ILE A 294 0.65 -15.09 -12.13
N GLU A 295 0.98 -14.31 -11.11
CA GLU A 295 2.27 -13.62 -11.04
C GLU A 295 3.45 -14.59 -10.84
N GLN A 296 3.28 -15.67 -10.08
CA GLN A 296 4.29 -16.72 -9.95
C GLN A 296 4.53 -17.45 -11.28
N ILE A 297 3.48 -17.80 -11.99
CA ILE A 297 3.58 -18.39 -13.33
C ILE A 297 4.31 -17.43 -14.28
N ARG A 298 3.97 -16.13 -14.26
CA ARG A 298 4.69 -15.10 -15.06
C ARG A 298 6.17 -15.06 -14.70
N TYR A 299 6.49 -15.07 -13.40
CA TYR A 299 7.87 -15.07 -12.92
C TYR A 299 8.65 -16.31 -13.38
N TRP A 300 8.11 -17.52 -13.17
CA TRP A 300 8.74 -18.77 -13.62
C TRP A 300 8.91 -18.80 -15.14
N THR A 301 7.91 -18.32 -15.89
CA THR A 301 7.97 -18.25 -17.36
C THR A 301 9.12 -17.35 -17.81
N ARG A 302 9.32 -16.18 -17.18
CA ARG A 302 10.43 -15.28 -17.49
C ARG A 302 11.79 -15.91 -17.18
N GLN A 303 11.93 -16.43 -15.97
CA GLN A 303 13.21 -16.97 -15.49
C GLN A 303 13.61 -18.26 -16.20
N ASN A 304 12.67 -19.20 -16.37
CA ASN A 304 12.97 -20.54 -16.90
C ASN A 304 13.07 -20.55 -18.43
N LEU A 305 12.27 -19.74 -19.13
CA LEU A 305 12.28 -19.69 -20.61
C LEU A 305 13.15 -18.55 -21.16
N GLY A 306 13.83 -17.79 -20.30
CA GLY A 306 14.82 -16.78 -20.68
C GLY A 306 14.24 -15.55 -21.37
N PHE A 307 13.04 -15.11 -20.98
CA PHE A 307 12.41 -13.92 -21.56
C PHE A 307 12.83 -12.63 -20.83
N PRO A 308 12.90 -11.49 -21.55
CA PRO A 308 13.20 -10.19 -20.93
C PRO A 308 12.21 -9.84 -19.81
N PRO A 309 12.64 -9.13 -18.75
CA PRO A 309 11.77 -8.73 -17.64
C PRO A 309 10.50 -8.00 -18.07
N GLU A 310 10.61 -7.17 -19.11
CA GLU A 310 9.56 -6.34 -19.69
C GLU A 310 8.66 -7.06 -20.70
N ALA A 311 8.94 -8.33 -21.03
CA ALA A 311 8.10 -9.08 -21.97
C ALA A 311 6.68 -9.25 -21.39
N PRO A 312 5.63 -8.80 -22.10
CA PRO A 312 4.25 -9.04 -21.69
C PRO A 312 3.92 -10.54 -21.74
N ILE A 313 3.40 -11.07 -20.63
CA ILE A 313 2.98 -12.47 -20.51
C ILE A 313 1.53 -12.52 -20.05
N VAL A 314 0.67 -13.08 -20.89
CA VAL A 314 -0.73 -13.34 -20.59
C VAL A 314 -0.89 -14.79 -20.15
N VAL A 315 -1.50 -15.00 -18.98
CA VAL A 315 -1.83 -16.32 -18.42
C VAL A 315 -3.35 -16.45 -18.45
N LYS A 316 -3.89 -17.48 -19.10
CA LYS A 316 -5.33 -17.67 -19.22
C LYS A 316 -5.71 -19.15 -19.29
N GLU A 317 -6.83 -19.50 -18.66
CA GLU A 317 -7.45 -20.81 -18.84
C GLU A 317 -8.22 -20.88 -20.17
N VAL A 318 -8.05 -22.00 -20.88
CA VAL A 318 -8.65 -22.26 -22.17
C VAL A 318 -9.33 -23.64 -22.11
N PRO A 319 -10.57 -23.78 -22.59
CA PRO A 319 -11.22 -25.09 -22.64
C PRO A 319 -10.57 -25.97 -23.70
N CYS A 320 -10.35 -27.26 -23.37
CA CYS A 320 -9.84 -28.25 -24.30
C CYS A 320 -10.97 -29.16 -24.79
N VAL A 321 -11.13 -29.29 -26.11
CA VAL A 321 -12.19 -30.08 -26.76
C VAL A 321 -11.74 -31.50 -27.14
N LYS A 322 -10.49 -31.90 -26.83
CA LYS A 322 -9.93 -33.18 -27.23
C LYS A 322 -10.38 -34.30 -26.28
N PRO A 323 -10.95 -35.42 -26.77
CA PRO A 323 -11.35 -36.54 -25.93
C PRO A 323 -10.14 -37.13 -25.17
N GLY A 324 -10.23 -37.22 -23.85
CA GLY A 324 -9.17 -37.75 -22.97
C GLY A 324 -8.23 -36.72 -22.36
N CYS A 325 -8.37 -35.43 -22.69
CA CYS A 325 -7.63 -34.33 -22.04
C CYS A 325 -8.43 -33.71 -20.88
N PRO A 326 -7.77 -33.03 -19.92
CA PRO A 326 -8.45 -32.22 -18.92
C PRO A 326 -9.38 -31.18 -19.57
N PRO A 327 -10.54 -30.88 -18.98
CA PRO A 327 -11.54 -29.98 -19.59
C PRO A 327 -11.04 -28.54 -19.73
N VAL A 328 -10.04 -28.14 -18.94
CA VAL A 328 -9.45 -26.80 -18.90
C VAL A 328 -7.93 -26.93 -18.84
N GLU A 329 -7.23 -26.11 -19.64
CA GLU A 329 -5.77 -26.01 -19.65
C GLU A 329 -5.31 -24.55 -19.49
N THR A 330 -4.12 -24.34 -18.96
CA THR A 330 -3.52 -23.01 -18.81
C THR A 330 -2.65 -22.69 -20.02
N ALA A 331 -2.98 -21.60 -20.72
CA ALA A 331 -2.21 -21.07 -21.83
C ALA A 331 -1.35 -19.87 -21.38
N LEU A 332 -0.09 -19.86 -21.80
CA LEU A 332 0.85 -18.77 -21.60
C LEU A 332 1.17 -18.14 -22.96
N MET A 333 0.89 -16.85 -23.13
CA MET A 333 1.18 -16.11 -24.35
C MET A 333 2.21 -15.03 -24.07
N VAL A 334 3.38 -15.15 -24.69
CA VAL A 334 4.51 -14.22 -24.53
C VAL A 334 4.64 -13.35 -25.78
N PHE A 335 4.69 -12.04 -25.59
CA PHE A 335 4.77 -11.07 -26.68
C PHE A 335 6.18 -10.46 -26.72
N LEU A 336 6.88 -10.62 -27.86
CA LEU A 336 8.20 -10.01 -28.08
C LEU A 336 8.09 -8.97 -29.20
N LYS A 337 8.87 -7.89 -29.09
CA LYS A 337 8.81 -6.77 -30.03
C LYS A 337 9.27 -7.23 -31.43
N GLY A 338 8.36 -7.18 -32.40
CA GLY A 338 8.66 -7.53 -33.79
C GLY A 338 8.56 -9.03 -34.13
N GLU A 339 8.11 -9.87 -33.19
CA GLU A 339 7.91 -11.31 -33.38
C GLU A 339 6.44 -11.70 -33.20
N PRO A 340 5.96 -12.78 -33.84
CA PRO A 340 4.66 -13.36 -33.51
C PRO A 340 4.63 -13.87 -32.05
N PRO A 341 3.46 -13.85 -31.38
CA PRO A 341 3.35 -14.29 -29.99
C PRO A 341 3.73 -15.76 -29.84
N ARG A 342 4.53 -16.05 -28.83
CA ARG A 342 4.92 -17.43 -28.48
C ARG A 342 3.88 -18.00 -27.52
N LEU A 343 3.35 -19.17 -27.87
CA LEU A 343 2.30 -19.84 -27.12
C LEU A 343 2.85 -21.09 -26.44
N TYR A 344 2.56 -21.23 -25.15
CA TYR A 344 2.83 -22.41 -24.35
C TYR A 344 1.54 -22.91 -23.70
N LYS A 345 1.46 -24.22 -23.43
CA LYS A 345 0.28 -24.85 -22.83
C LYS A 345 0.64 -25.78 -21.70
N ILE A 346 -0.15 -25.75 -20.63
CA ILE A 346 0.00 -26.63 -19.46
C ILE A 346 -1.35 -27.29 -19.20
N GLN A 347 -1.39 -28.62 -19.13
CA GLN A 347 -2.63 -29.40 -18.94
C GLN A 347 -3.13 -29.40 -17.49
N ARG A 348 -3.23 -28.21 -16.89
CA ARG A 348 -3.69 -27.95 -15.53
C ARG A 348 -4.47 -26.64 -15.47
N THR A 349 -5.34 -26.49 -14.48
CA THR A 349 -5.92 -25.18 -14.14
C THR A 349 -4.82 -24.25 -13.61
N ILE A 350 -5.03 -22.94 -13.64
CA ILE A 350 -4.01 -21.97 -13.23
C ILE A 350 -3.55 -22.23 -11.80
N ASN A 351 -4.49 -22.58 -10.90
CA ASN A 351 -4.19 -22.84 -9.49
C ASN A 351 -3.34 -24.10 -9.26
N ASP A 352 -3.37 -25.04 -10.20
CA ASP A 352 -2.66 -26.32 -10.10
C ASP A 352 -1.29 -26.30 -10.81
N VAL A 353 -0.94 -25.21 -11.49
CA VAL A 353 0.36 -25.08 -12.19
C VAL A 353 1.49 -25.00 -11.18
N THR A 354 2.47 -25.90 -11.32
CA THR A 354 3.69 -25.92 -10.51
C THR A 354 4.89 -25.37 -11.26
N PHE A 355 5.98 -25.11 -10.54
CA PHE A 355 7.27 -24.73 -11.13
C PHE A 355 7.75 -25.78 -12.16
N ASP A 356 7.65 -27.06 -11.82
CA ASP A 356 8.10 -28.16 -12.68
C ASP A 356 7.29 -28.21 -13.98
N ASP A 357 5.99 -27.92 -13.93
CA ASP A 357 5.14 -27.84 -15.13
C ASP A 357 5.63 -26.73 -16.09
N VAL A 358 6.03 -25.57 -15.56
CA VAL A 358 6.59 -24.47 -16.36
C VAL A 358 8.01 -24.78 -16.84
N TYR A 359 8.83 -25.43 -16.02
CA TYR A 359 10.19 -25.84 -16.37
C TYR A 359 10.21 -26.86 -17.53
N ASN A 360 9.28 -27.81 -17.53
CA ASN A 360 9.16 -28.83 -18.59
C ASN A 360 8.79 -28.26 -19.96
N LEU A 361 8.30 -27.01 -20.04
CA LEU A 361 8.03 -26.31 -21.29
C LEU A 361 9.29 -26.00 -22.11
N ILE A 362 10.48 -26.07 -21.49
CA ILE A 362 11.77 -25.92 -22.18
C ILE A 362 11.93 -27.02 -23.24
N GLU A 363 11.56 -28.26 -22.90
CA GLU A 363 11.69 -29.42 -23.79
C GLU A 363 10.42 -29.70 -24.59
N ASN A 364 9.25 -29.39 -24.03
CA ASN A 364 7.96 -29.62 -24.68
C ASN A 364 7.03 -28.41 -24.54
N PRO A 365 7.11 -27.40 -25.44
CA PRO A 365 6.41 -26.13 -25.29
C PRO A 365 4.89 -26.23 -25.53
N LEU A 366 4.44 -27.26 -26.24
CA LEU A 366 3.03 -27.57 -26.49
C LEU A 366 2.79 -29.04 -26.14
N PRO A 367 2.78 -29.40 -24.85
CA PRO A 367 2.54 -30.76 -24.42
C PRO A 367 1.08 -31.13 -24.73
N CYS A 368 0.85 -31.63 -25.94
CA CYS A 368 -0.38 -32.34 -26.26
C CYS A 368 -0.24 -33.80 -25.81
N CYS A 369 -1.38 -34.45 -25.56
CA CYS A 369 -1.45 -35.90 -25.68
C CYS A 369 -1.21 -36.32 -27.12
#